data_AF-A0A6M1SGA1-F1
#
_entry.id   AF-A0A6M1SGA1-F1
#
_cell.length_a   1.000
_cell.length_b   1.000
_cell.length_c   1.000
_cell.angle_alpha   90.00
_cell.angle_beta   90.00
_cell.angle_gamma   90.00
#
_symmetry.space_group_name_H-M   'P 1'
#
loop_
_entity.id
_entity.type
_entity.pdbx_description
1 polymer ?
#
loop_
_entity_poly.entity_id
_entity_poly.type
_entity_poly.pdbx_seq_one_letter_code
_entity_poly.pdbx_strand_id
1 'polypeptide(L)'
;LAAARAVLAGEQTTRITGQLPAPDADPQAMATMRAQLESSVPELFSPFRIVEAIDACTQAASLEEGLRQERALFLACMDSPQRAGLIHLFFAARSPHLVPGVENAAPFTQLALIGAHPLFDTLQQAAQRAGITLTPTADANTELCLLAPGVDTSTCPGQAVTLALRPLTAPISAAIDKDIDKDIDTDLPSASLSLVLAEHGAFHELVNHHASALDQQRAALTLKALRASVVVTRSPGVLSTLHDAAAQAPAQGTQTALEQASLALAQQGACYRESDIDLLSVEALGYPRH
;
A
#
# COMPACT_ATOMS: atom_id res chain seq x y z
N LEU A 1 -7.05 5.13 -48.92
CA LEU A 1 -8.09 4.83 -49.94
C LEU A 1 -7.67 3.76 -50.94
N ALA A 2 -6.42 3.72 -51.42
CA ALA A 2 -5.96 2.70 -52.39
C ALA A 2 -6.13 1.25 -51.91
N ALA A 3 -5.69 0.92 -50.69
CA ALA A 3 -5.86 -0.44 -50.12
C ALA A 3 -7.33 -0.87 -50.00
N ALA A 4 -8.22 0.03 -49.57
CA ALA A 4 -9.66 -0.25 -49.50
C ALA A 4 -10.28 -0.50 -50.88
N ARG A 5 -9.82 0.21 -51.93
CA ARG A 5 -10.26 -0.02 -53.32
C ARG A 5 -9.73 -1.34 -53.88
N ALA A 6 -8.48 -1.70 -53.57
CA ALA A 6 -7.89 -2.98 -53.97
C ALA A 6 -8.60 -4.17 -53.32
N VAL A 7 -9.01 -4.05 -52.06
CA VAL A 7 -9.86 -5.04 -51.38
C VAL A 7 -11.23 -5.17 -52.06
N LEU A 8 -11.89 -4.05 -52.36
CA LEU A 8 -13.19 -4.07 -53.07
C LEU A 8 -13.09 -4.63 -54.49
N ALA A 9 -11.95 -4.45 -55.16
CA ALA A 9 -11.66 -5.00 -56.48
C ALA A 9 -11.21 -6.47 -56.47
N GLY A 10 -11.04 -7.08 -55.29
CA GLY A 10 -10.56 -8.46 -55.13
C GLY A 10 -9.06 -8.65 -55.37
N GLU A 11 -8.30 -7.56 -55.53
CA GLU A 11 -6.86 -7.56 -55.76
C GLU A 11 -6.05 -7.77 -54.47
N GLN A 12 -6.70 -7.59 -53.31
CA GLN A 12 -6.09 -7.76 -51.99
C GLN A 12 -7.08 -8.41 -51.03
N THR A 13 -6.62 -9.40 -50.25
CA THR A 13 -7.44 -10.05 -49.22
C THR A 13 -7.30 -9.31 -47.89
N THR A 14 -8.41 -9.17 -47.16
CA THR A 14 -8.39 -8.65 -45.80
C THR A 14 -7.90 -9.72 -44.83
N ARG A 15 -6.90 -9.41 -44.02
CA ARG A 15 -6.53 -10.25 -42.88
C ARG A 15 -7.48 -9.96 -41.73
N ILE A 16 -8.58 -10.72 -41.65
CA ILE A 16 -9.54 -10.61 -40.56
C ILE A 16 -9.00 -11.41 -39.38
N THR A 17 -8.59 -10.74 -38.30
CA THR A 17 -8.00 -11.39 -37.11
C THR A 17 -8.86 -12.53 -36.58
N GLY A 18 -10.19 -12.37 -36.58
CA GLY A 18 -11.12 -13.39 -36.11
C GLY A 18 -11.32 -14.59 -37.03
N GLN A 19 -10.69 -14.61 -38.22
CA GLN A 19 -10.66 -15.76 -39.14
C GLN A 19 -9.32 -16.47 -39.13
N LEU A 20 -8.36 -16.01 -38.31
CA LEU A 20 -7.11 -16.72 -38.12
C LEU A 20 -7.37 -18.04 -37.38
N PRO A 21 -6.59 -19.11 -37.65
CA PRO A 21 -6.69 -20.32 -36.87
C PRO A 21 -6.38 -20.02 -35.39
N ALA A 22 -7.00 -20.79 -34.50
CA ALA A 22 -6.66 -20.77 -33.09
C ALA A 22 -5.18 -21.13 -32.90
N PRO A 23 -4.51 -20.56 -31.88
CA PRO A 23 -3.17 -21.00 -31.51
C PRO A 23 -3.18 -22.47 -31.06
N ASP A 24 -2.04 -23.15 -31.22
CA ASP A 24 -1.88 -24.52 -30.74
C ASP A 24 -2.05 -24.58 -29.21
N ALA A 25 -2.73 -25.62 -28.73
CA ALA A 25 -2.89 -25.87 -27.31
C ALA A 25 -1.55 -26.24 -26.66
N ASP A 26 -1.29 -25.69 -25.47
CA ASP A 26 -0.16 -26.07 -24.61
C ASP A 26 -0.67 -26.50 -23.22
N PRO A 27 -1.08 -27.78 -23.07
CA PRO A 27 -1.58 -28.29 -21.80
C PRO A 27 -0.54 -28.21 -20.68
N GLN A 28 0.75 -28.27 -21.00
CA GLN A 28 1.82 -28.22 -20.01
C GLN A 28 1.96 -26.81 -19.44
N ALA A 29 1.90 -25.77 -20.29
CA ALA A 29 1.87 -24.38 -19.82
C ALA A 29 0.66 -24.10 -18.93
N MET A 30 -0.53 -24.60 -19.29
CA MET A 30 -1.74 -24.43 -18.48
C MET A 30 -1.63 -25.13 -17.12
N ALA A 31 -1.14 -26.36 -17.08
CA ALA A 31 -0.91 -27.09 -15.83
C ALA A 31 0.15 -26.40 -14.95
N THR A 32 1.23 -25.92 -15.55
CA THR A 32 2.28 -25.17 -14.84
C THR A 32 1.74 -23.90 -14.20
N MET A 33 0.96 -23.11 -14.95
CA MET A 33 0.37 -21.87 -14.44
C MET A 33 -0.64 -22.16 -13.31
N ARG A 34 -1.48 -23.19 -13.46
CA ARG A 34 -2.41 -23.61 -12.41
C ARG A 34 -1.69 -23.97 -11.11
N ALA A 35 -0.63 -24.78 -11.18
CA ALA A 35 0.16 -25.14 -10.01
C ALA A 35 0.85 -23.92 -9.35
N GLN A 36 1.28 -22.94 -10.14
CA GLN A 36 1.81 -21.68 -9.61
C GLN A 36 0.74 -20.89 -8.87
N LEU A 37 -0.49 -20.82 -9.38
CA LEU A 37 -1.61 -20.14 -8.73
C LEU A 37 -2.03 -20.85 -7.43
N GLU A 38 -2.06 -22.19 -7.41
CA GLU A 38 -2.35 -22.99 -6.21
C GLU A 38 -1.31 -22.75 -5.10
N SER A 39 -0.07 -22.44 -5.47
CA SER A 39 1.00 -22.13 -4.52
C SER A 39 0.98 -20.66 -4.05
N SER A 40 0.76 -19.72 -4.97
CA SER A 40 0.94 -18.29 -4.70
C SER A 40 -0.33 -17.56 -4.25
N VAL A 41 -1.49 -17.94 -4.78
CA VAL A 41 -2.78 -17.26 -4.56
C VAL A 41 -3.96 -18.25 -4.54
N PRO A 42 -3.89 -19.34 -3.75
CA PRO A 42 -4.90 -20.41 -3.78
C PRO A 42 -6.32 -19.94 -3.48
N GLU A 43 -6.45 -18.84 -2.75
CA GLU A 43 -7.74 -18.30 -2.32
C GLU A 43 -8.40 -17.40 -3.36
N LEU A 44 -7.67 -16.90 -4.37
CA LEU A 44 -8.24 -15.99 -5.37
C LEU A 44 -9.03 -16.74 -6.44
N PHE A 45 -10.20 -16.23 -6.80
CA PHE A 45 -11.08 -16.83 -7.80
C PHE A 45 -10.68 -16.46 -9.24
N SER A 46 -10.42 -15.17 -9.49
CA SER A 46 -10.24 -14.64 -10.84
C SER A 46 -9.02 -15.19 -11.61
N PRO A 47 -7.85 -15.45 -10.99
CA PRO A 47 -6.68 -15.97 -11.73
C PRO A 47 -6.95 -17.34 -12.37
N PHE A 48 -7.66 -18.24 -11.68
CA PHE A 48 -8.00 -19.56 -12.22
C PHE A 48 -8.98 -19.48 -13.39
N ARG A 49 -9.96 -18.56 -13.32
CA ARG A 49 -10.89 -18.31 -14.43
C ARG A 49 -10.19 -17.75 -15.67
N ILE A 50 -9.12 -16.96 -15.48
CA ILE A 50 -8.30 -16.46 -16.59
C ILE A 50 -7.57 -17.62 -17.28
N VAL A 51 -6.97 -18.54 -16.52
CA VAL A 51 -6.31 -19.74 -17.10
C VAL A 51 -7.32 -20.57 -17.89
N GLU A 52 -8.53 -20.75 -17.37
CA GLU A 52 -9.60 -21.47 -18.07
C GLU A 52 -10.07 -20.75 -19.34
N ALA A 53 -10.15 -19.42 -19.32
CA ALA A 53 -10.51 -18.65 -20.51
C ALA A 53 -9.45 -18.75 -21.62
N ILE A 54 -8.17 -18.78 -21.24
CA ILE A 54 -7.05 -18.97 -22.18
C ILE A 54 -7.09 -20.37 -22.79
N ASP A 55 -7.30 -21.40 -21.96
CA ASP A 55 -7.39 -22.79 -22.43
C ASP A 55 -8.57 -22.98 -23.40
N ALA A 56 -9.74 -22.43 -23.06
CA ALA A 56 -10.93 -22.42 -23.91
C ALA A 56 -10.68 -21.84 -25.31
N CYS A 57 -9.83 -20.81 -25.44
CA CYS A 57 -9.48 -20.22 -26.73
C CYS A 57 -8.79 -21.21 -27.69
N THR A 58 -8.11 -22.23 -27.16
CA THR A 58 -7.40 -23.25 -27.96
C THR A 58 -8.27 -24.46 -28.30
N GLN A 59 -9.36 -24.66 -27.55
CA GLN A 59 -10.23 -25.84 -27.66
C GLN A 59 -11.57 -25.56 -28.35
N ALA A 60 -12.00 -24.29 -28.38
CA ALA A 60 -13.28 -23.90 -28.97
C ALA A 60 -13.34 -24.16 -30.49
N ALA A 61 -14.48 -24.67 -30.97
CA ALA A 61 -14.69 -24.95 -32.39
C ALA A 61 -14.80 -23.69 -33.27
N SER A 62 -15.00 -22.51 -32.67
CA SER A 62 -15.06 -21.22 -33.37
C SER A 62 -14.70 -20.08 -32.42
N LEU A 63 -14.35 -18.92 -32.98
CA LEU A 63 -14.13 -17.70 -32.20
C LEU A 63 -15.37 -17.30 -31.39
N GLU A 64 -16.56 -17.43 -31.97
CA GLU A 64 -17.81 -17.09 -31.29
C GLU A 64 -18.02 -17.95 -30.03
N GLU A 65 -17.73 -19.25 -30.14
CA GLU A 65 -17.78 -20.17 -29.02
C GLU A 65 -16.77 -19.78 -27.92
N GLY A 66 -15.52 -19.51 -28.31
CA GLY A 66 -14.48 -19.09 -27.37
C GLY A 66 -14.85 -17.80 -26.63
N LEU A 67 -15.34 -16.78 -27.34
CA LEU A 67 -15.81 -15.53 -26.74
C LEU A 67 -17.01 -15.72 -25.81
N ARG A 68 -17.89 -16.68 -26.11
CA ARG A 68 -19.03 -17.00 -25.23
C ARG A 68 -18.54 -17.63 -23.92
N GLN A 69 -17.56 -18.53 -23.98
CA GLN A 69 -16.94 -19.13 -22.81
C GLN A 69 -16.15 -18.11 -21.98
N GLU A 70 -15.34 -17.27 -22.62
CA GLU A 70 -14.64 -16.15 -21.96
C GLU A 70 -15.63 -15.23 -21.25
N ARG A 71 -16.74 -14.86 -21.92
CA ARG A 71 -17.78 -14.02 -21.32
C ARG A 71 -18.43 -14.68 -20.10
N ALA A 72 -18.69 -15.98 -20.14
CA ALA A 72 -19.26 -16.71 -19.02
C ALA A 72 -18.32 -16.71 -17.80
N LEU A 73 -17.02 -16.95 -18.03
CA LEU A 73 -15.98 -16.91 -16.99
C LEU A 73 -15.80 -15.50 -16.42
N PHE A 74 -15.84 -14.47 -17.28
CA PHE A 74 -15.83 -13.08 -16.85
C PHE A 74 -17.03 -12.76 -15.95
N LEU A 75 -18.24 -13.16 -16.34
CA LEU A 75 -19.43 -12.94 -15.51
C LEU A 75 -19.33 -13.68 -14.17
N ALA A 76 -18.77 -14.89 -14.14
CA ALA A 76 -18.50 -15.59 -12.88
C ALA A 76 -17.52 -14.79 -11.98
N CYS A 77 -16.49 -14.16 -12.54
CA CYS A 77 -15.62 -13.26 -11.78
C CYS A 77 -16.37 -12.02 -11.29
N MET A 78 -17.30 -11.51 -12.10
CA MET A 78 -18.12 -10.36 -11.72
C MET A 78 -19.08 -10.70 -10.58
N ASP A 79 -19.64 -11.90 -10.56
CA ASP A 79 -20.58 -12.35 -9.52
C ASP A 79 -19.86 -12.83 -8.25
N SER A 80 -18.53 -12.99 -8.28
CA SER A 80 -17.74 -13.37 -7.12
C SER A 80 -17.77 -12.28 -6.03
N PRO A 81 -17.97 -12.64 -4.74
CA PRO A 81 -17.92 -11.68 -3.63
C PRO A 81 -16.54 -11.00 -3.53
N GLN A 82 -15.48 -11.68 -3.94
CA GLN A 82 -14.10 -11.16 -3.96
C GLN A 82 -13.97 -9.89 -4.80
N ARG A 83 -14.83 -9.69 -5.81
CA ARG A 83 -14.82 -8.48 -6.64
C ARG A 83 -14.96 -7.24 -5.76
N ALA A 84 -15.86 -7.25 -4.78
CA ALA A 84 -16.14 -6.11 -3.94
C ALA A 84 -14.91 -5.75 -3.08
N GLY A 85 -14.28 -6.75 -2.43
CA GLY A 85 -13.07 -6.56 -1.63
C GLY A 85 -11.89 -6.02 -2.45
N LEU A 86 -11.63 -6.60 -3.62
CA LEU A 86 -10.54 -6.16 -4.49
C LEU A 86 -10.73 -4.73 -5.02
N ILE A 87 -11.97 -4.36 -5.39
CA ILE A 87 -12.29 -2.99 -5.82
C ILE A 87 -12.15 -2.01 -4.65
N HIS A 88 -12.64 -2.38 -3.47
CA HIS A 88 -12.52 -1.59 -2.24
C HIS A 88 -11.05 -1.27 -1.95
N LEU A 89 -10.20 -2.30 -1.92
CA LEU A 89 -8.76 -2.13 -1.67
C LEU A 89 -8.08 -1.27 -2.74
N PHE A 90 -8.46 -1.43 -4.02
CA PHE A 90 -7.95 -0.59 -5.11
C PHE A 90 -8.22 0.90 -4.85
N PHE A 91 -9.43 1.26 -4.40
CA PHE A 91 -9.76 2.64 -4.08
C PHE A 91 -9.11 3.13 -2.77
N ALA A 92 -9.04 2.26 -1.76
CA ALA A 92 -8.38 2.56 -0.49
C ALA A 92 -6.92 3.03 -0.71
N ALA A 93 -6.18 2.32 -1.57
CA ALA A 93 -4.77 2.57 -1.84
C ALA A 93 -4.46 3.89 -2.59
N ARG A 94 -5.45 4.59 -3.18
CA ARG A 94 -5.17 5.76 -4.06
C ARG A 94 -4.72 7.01 -3.30
N SER A 95 -5.27 7.22 -2.12
CA SER A 95 -5.11 8.47 -1.36
C SER A 95 -4.87 8.32 0.16
N PRO A 96 -4.17 7.27 0.65
CA PRO A 96 -3.99 7.05 2.09
C PRO A 96 -3.05 8.06 2.78
N HIS A 97 -2.35 8.86 1.99
CA HIS A 97 -1.45 9.92 2.43
C HIS A 97 -2.14 11.29 2.56
N LEU A 98 -3.45 11.40 2.29
CA LEU A 98 -4.18 12.67 2.34
C LEU A 98 -4.75 12.93 3.73
N VAL A 99 -4.46 14.11 4.26
CA VAL A 99 -5.05 14.68 5.47
C VAL A 99 -6.25 15.54 5.07
N PRO A 100 -7.47 15.21 5.49
CA PRO A 100 -8.67 16.01 5.18
C PRO A 100 -8.53 17.47 5.63
N GLY A 101 -9.01 18.39 4.78
CA GLY A 101 -9.01 19.83 5.08
C GLY A 101 -7.68 20.54 4.82
N VAL A 102 -6.65 19.84 4.34
CA VAL A 102 -5.37 20.45 3.94
C VAL A 102 -5.31 20.57 2.42
N GLU A 103 -5.18 21.80 1.93
CA GLU A 103 -5.05 22.10 0.51
C GLU A 103 -3.68 22.73 0.22
N ASN A 104 -3.18 22.56 -1.01
CA ASN A 104 -1.96 23.20 -1.53
C ASN A 104 -0.67 22.93 -0.72
N ALA A 105 -0.62 21.84 0.05
CA ALA A 105 0.60 21.39 0.71
C ALA A 105 1.63 20.87 -0.32
N ALA A 106 2.91 21.11 -0.05
CA ALA A 106 4.03 20.62 -0.85
C ALA A 106 4.99 19.78 0.03
N PRO A 107 5.68 18.78 -0.54
CA PRO A 107 6.67 18.01 0.22
C PRO A 107 7.79 18.92 0.74
N PHE A 108 8.36 18.55 1.88
CA PHE A 108 9.63 19.09 2.37
C PHE A 108 10.76 18.81 1.36
N THR A 109 11.70 19.74 1.26
CA THR A 109 12.82 19.67 0.31
C THR A 109 14.16 19.48 0.99
N GLN A 110 14.31 19.90 2.25
CA GLN A 110 15.54 19.74 3.03
C GLN A 110 15.29 18.79 4.21
N LEU A 111 15.85 17.58 4.12
CA LEU A 111 15.69 16.53 5.12
C LEU A 111 17.03 16.14 5.72
N ALA A 112 17.05 15.94 7.04
CA ALA A 112 18.16 15.30 7.71
C ALA A 112 17.79 13.87 8.13
N LEU A 113 18.64 12.90 7.80
CA LEU A 113 18.53 11.51 8.21
C LEU A 113 19.45 11.29 9.41
N ILE A 114 18.88 11.20 10.61
CA ILE A 114 19.66 11.14 11.85
C ILE A 114 19.69 9.70 12.37
N GLY A 115 20.89 9.17 12.53
CA GLY A 115 21.13 7.77 12.92
C GLY A 115 21.25 6.83 11.73
N ALA A 116 21.19 5.52 11.99
CA ALA A 116 21.35 4.49 10.98
C ALA A 116 20.11 3.59 10.91
N HIS A 117 19.52 3.48 9.72
CA HIS A 117 18.39 2.58 9.48
C HIS A 117 18.33 2.17 8.00
N PRO A 118 18.06 0.89 7.65
CA PRO A 118 18.02 0.44 6.25
C PRO A 118 17.05 1.21 5.35
N LEU A 119 15.95 1.72 5.91
CA LEU A 119 15.02 2.58 5.18
C LEU A 119 15.73 3.79 4.55
N PHE A 120 16.72 4.39 5.23
CA PHE A 120 17.41 5.59 4.76
C PHE A 120 18.13 5.36 3.43
N ASP A 121 18.70 4.17 3.23
CA ASP A 121 19.36 3.80 1.98
C ASP A 121 18.35 3.70 0.83
N THR A 122 17.14 3.21 1.11
CA THR A 122 16.07 3.11 0.10
C THR A 122 15.54 4.48 -0.32
N LEU A 123 15.55 5.47 0.58
CA LEU A 123 15.07 6.82 0.29
C LEU A 123 16.03 7.60 -0.62
N GLN A 124 17.34 7.32 -0.55
CA GLN A 124 18.37 8.04 -1.31
C GLN A 124 18.12 8.02 -2.81
N GLN A 125 17.74 6.86 -3.38
CA GLN A 125 17.51 6.73 -4.82
C GLN A 125 16.30 7.56 -5.30
N ALA A 126 15.26 7.66 -4.49
CA ALA A 126 14.04 8.39 -4.83
C ALA A 126 14.22 9.91 -4.65
N ALA A 127 15.01 10.33 -3.65
CA ALA A 127 15.22 11.73 -3.31
C ALA A 127 15.74 12.58 -4.47
N GLN A 128 16.73 12.06 -5.21
CA GLN A 128 17.29 12.77 -6.37
C GLN A 128 16.22 13.07 -7.43
N ARG A 129 15.33 12.12 -7.71
CA ARG A 129 14.24 12.29 -8.68
C ARG A 129 13.16 13.24 -8.18
N ALA A 130 12.96 13.29 -6.86
CA ALA A 130 11.98 14.16 -6.21
C ALA A 130 12.50 15.58 -5.96
N GLY A 131 13.79 15.86 -6.22
CA GLY A 131 14.40 17.15 -5.88
C GLY A 131 14.52 17.40 -4.38
N ILE A 132 14.58 16.32 -3.58
CA ILE A 132 14.72 16.37 -2.12
C ILE A 132 16.19 16.19 -1.77
N THR A 133 16.73 17.10 -0.97
CA THR A 133 18.08 17.02 -0.42
C THR A 133 18.04 16.23 0.89
N LEU A 134 18.85 15.18 0.96
CA LEU A 134 19.06 14.39 2.18
C LEU A 134 20.45 14.68 2.74
N THR A 135 20.54 15.04 4.02
CA THR A 135 21.80 15.24 4.75
C THR A 135 21.92 14.24 5.91
N PRO A 136 23.14 13.87 6.32
CA PRO A 136 23.35 12.98 7.47
C PRO A 136 23.23 13.69 8.83
N THR A 137 23.18 15.02 8.82
CA THR A 137 23.11 15.87 10.01
C THR A 137 22.15 17.01 9.74
N ALA A 138 21.42 17.45 10.77
CA ALA A 138 20.55 18.61 10.66
C ALA A 138 21.34 19.92 10.72
N ASP A 139 20.84 20.94 10.02
CA ASP A 139 21.36 22.30 9.97
C ASP A 139 20.21 23.32 10.05
N ALA A 140 20.53 24.62 9.97
CA ALA A 140 19.52 25.68 10.08
C ALA A 140 18.44 25.66 8.99
N ASN A 141 18.69 25.00 7.84
CA ASN A 141 17.76 24.92 6.71
C ASN A 141 16.95 23.64 6.70
N THR A 142 17.22 22.71 7.63
CA THR A 142 16.51 21.43 7.71
C THR A 142 15.05 21.67 8.05
N GLU A 143 14.14 21.17 7.19
CA GLU A 143 12.70 21.30 7.37
C GLU A 143 12.08 20.06 8.05
N LEU A 144 12.64 18.87 7.79
CA LEU A 144 12.19 17.60 8.36
C LEU A 144 13.39 16.76 8.81
N CYS A 145 13.40 16.35 10.08
CA CYS A 145 14.34 15.39 10.64
C CYS A 145 13.70 14.01 10.70
N LEU A 146 14.27 13.06 9.95
CA LEU A 146 13.90 11.66 9.97
C LEU A 146 14.84 10.90 10.92
N LEU A 147 14.30 10.41 12.04
CA LEU A 147 15.09 9.88 13.16
C LEU A 147 15.03 8.35 13.16
N ALA A 148 16.18 7.68 13.22
CA ALA A 148 16.23 6.25 13.44
C ALA A 148 15.66 5.88 14.82
N PRO A 149 15.24 4.61 15.05
CA PRO A 149 14.67 4.21 16.33
C PRO A 149 15.61 4.51 17.52
N GLY A 150 15.08 5.15 18.57
CA GLY A 150 15.82 5.48 19.79
C GLY A 150 16.74 6.70 19.72
N VAL A 151 16.75 7.41 18.59
CA VAL A 151 17.49 8.69 18.45
C VAL A 151 16.65 9.84 18.98
N ASP A 152 17.25 10.69 19.83
CA ASP A 152 16.60 11.87 20.38
C ASP A 152 16.52 13.04 19.36
N THR A 153 15.67 14.01 19.66
CA THR A 153 15.43 15.19 18.81
C THR A 153 16.42 16.33 19.09
N SER A 154 17.40 16.17 19.99
CA SER A 154 18.23 17.28 20.49
C SER A 154 19.08 17.94 19.41
N THR A 155 19.45 17.18 18.38
CA THR A 155 20.23 17.67 17.23
C THR A 155 19.37 18.36 16.16
N CYS A 156 18.05 18.32 16.30
CA CYS A 156 17.11 18.91 15.35
C CYS A 156 16.88 20.40 15.64
N PRO A 157 16.84 21.27 14.62
CA PRO A 157 16.41 22.65 14.80
C PRO A 157 14.99 22.72 15.36
N GLY A 158 14.71 23.65 16.27
CA GLY A 158 13.39 23.76 16.91
C GLY A 158 12.22 24.05 15.97
N GLN A 159 12.49 24.50 14.75
CA GLN A 159 11.50 24.75 13.69
C GLN A 159 11.32 23.57 12.72
N ALA A 160 12.20 22.56 12.79
CA ALA A 160 12.11 21.39 11.92
C ALA A 160 11.04 20.44 12.45
N VAL A 161 10.27 19.86 11.54
CA VAL A 161 9.36 18.76 11.90
C VAL A 161 10.18 17.52 12.21
N THR A 162 9.84 16.80 13.26
CA THR A 162 10.53 15.57 13.66
C THR A 162 9.65 14.36 13.40
N LEU A 163 10.23 13.34 12.75
CA LEU A 163 9.53 12.10 12.41
C LEU A 163 10.39 10.91 12.82
N ALA A 164 9.97 10.22 13.86
CA ALA A 164 10.70 9.07 14.40
C ALA A 164 10.25 7.76 13.74
N LEU A 165 11.21 6.95 13.30
CA LEU A 165 10.97 5.58 12.88
C LEU A 165 10.67 4.71 14.10
N ARG A 166 9.59 3.95 14.04
CA ARG A 166 9.16 3.07 15.12
C ARG A 166 8.93 1.65 14.61
N PRO A 167 9.62 0.64 15.17
CA PRO A 167 9.28 -0.76 14.92
C PRO A 167 7.84 -1.05 15.37
N LEU A 168 7.12 -1.91 14.65
CA LEU A 168 5.72 -2.24 14.95
C LEU A 168 5.49 -2.73 16.38
N THR A 169 6.41 -3.55 16.90
CA THR A 169 6.34 -4.18 18.21
C THR A 169 6.85 -3.29 19.35
N ALA A 170 7.36 -2.09 19.05
CA ALA A 170 7.82 -1.16 20.09
C ALA A 170 6.60 -0.53 20.80
N PRO A 171 6.58 -0.48 22.14
CA PRO A 171 5.43 0.07 22.86
C PRO A 171 5.24 1.55 22.52
N ILE A 172 3.99 2.01 22.52
CA ILE A 172 3.63 3.40 22.21
C ILE A 172 4.38 4.39 23.13
N SER A 173 4.66 3.98 24.37
CA SER A 173 5.39 4.76 25.38
C SER A 173 6.93 4.76 25.22
N ALA A 174 7.51 3.99 24.30
CA ALA A 174 8.98 3.95 24.10
C ALA A 174 9.55 5.21 23.43
N ALA A 175 8.71 6.15 23.01
CA ALA A 175 9.13 7.43 22.44
C ALA A 175 9.24 8.57 23.47
N ILE A 176 9.13 8.25 24.76
CA ILE A 176 9.20 9.20 25.88
C ILE A 176 10.63 9.23 26.44
N ASP A 177 11.25 10.40 26.42
CA ASP A 177 12.52 10.67 27.11
C ASP A 177 12.34 10.47 28.62
N LYS A 178 13.13 9.58 29.23
CA LYS A 178 13.10 9.34 30.69
C LYS A 178 13.91 10.35 31.51
N ASP A 179 14.58 11.30 30.86
CA ASP A 179 15.58 12.18 31.48
C ASP A 179 15.14 13.66 31.62
N ILE A 180 13.84 13.97 31.46
CA ILE A 180 13.32 15.33 31.72
C ILE A 180 12.57 15.35 33.06
N ASP A 181 12.87 16.37 33.86
CA ASP A 181 12.37 16.65 35.22
C ASP A 181 10.92 16.19 35.50
N LYS A 182 10.75 15.55 36.67
CA LYS A 182 9.50 14.98 37.21
C LYS A 182 8.32 15.93 37.45
N ASP A 183 8.40 17.19 37.04
CA ASP A 183 7.44 18.23 37.46
C ASP A 183 6.58 18.81 36.33
N ILE A 184 6.60 18.25 35.12
CA ILE A 184 5.62 18.57 34.07
C ILE A 184 5.08 17.28 33.47
N ASP A 185 3.80 17.03 33.72
CA ASP A 185 3.00 15.93 33.18
C ASP A 185 2.80 16.09 31.66
N THR A 186 3.81 15.72 30.86
CA THR A 186 3.68 15.60 29.41
C THR A 186 4.25 14.25 28.95
N ASP A 187 3.46 13.18 29.11
CA ASP A 187 3.67 11.82 28.56
C ASP A 187 3.69 11.75 27.01
N LEU A 188 4.00 12.85 26.33
CA LEU A 188 3.98 12.96 24.86
C LEU A 188 5.35 12.59 24.27
N PRO A 189 5.39 11.86 23.15
CA PRO A 189 6.63 11.60 22.42
C PRO A 189 7.41 12.87 22.08
N SER A 190 8.74 12.84 22.18
CA SER A 190 9.60 13.99 21.84
C SER A 190 9.51 14.38 20.35
N ALA A 191 9.23 13.40 19.47
CA ALA A 191 9.01 13.65 18.05
C ALA A 191 7.54 14.00 17.73
N SER A 192 7.32 14.96 16.83
CA SER A 192 5.97 15.41 16.45
C SER A 192 5.18 14.39 15.65
N LEU A 193 5.88 13.55 14.89
CA LEU A 193 5.32 12.46 14.10
C LEU A 193 6.06 11.15 14.38
N SER A 194 5.40 10.02 14.10
CA SER A 194 6.06 8.72 14.05
C SER A 194 5.65 7.94 12.81
N LEU A 195 6.60 7.22 12.22
CA LEU A 195 6.35 6.27 11.16
C LEU A 195 6.49 4.86 11.71
N VAL A 196 5.34 4.20 11.89
CA VAL A 196 5.28 2.81 12.35
C VAL A 196 5.57 1.92 11.15
N LEU A 197 6.69 1.24 11.21
CA LEU A 197 7.18 0.40 10.12
C LEU A 197 6.44 -0.94 10.16
N ALA A 198 5.71 -1.22 9.08
CA ALA A 198 5.14 -2.53 8.83
C ALA A 198 6.25 -3.59 8.67
N GLU A 199 6.00 -4.80 9.17
CA GLU A 199 6.92 -5.94 9.01
C GLU A 199 6.91 -6.46 7.57
N HIS A 200 5.77 -6.34 6.89
CA HIS A 200 5.55 -6.81 5.53
C HIS A 200 4.90 -5.72 4.67
N GLY A 201 5.12 -5.82 3.35
CA GLY A 201 4.49 -4.96 2.34
C GLY A 201 4.96 -3.50 2.32
N ALA A 202 4.20 -2.67 1.60
CA ALA A 202 4.68 -1.36 1.13
C ALA A 202 4.17 -0.15 1.93
N PHE A 203 3.19 -0.35 2.83
CA PHE A 203 2.51 0.73 3.54
C PHE A 203 2.92 0.78 5.01
N HIS A 204 3.27 1.99 5.47
CA HIS A 204 3.59 2.28 6.87
C HIS A 204 2.51 3.18 7.47
N GLU A 205 2.35 3.16 8.80
CA GLU A 205 1.43 4.08 9.49
C GLU A 205 2.15 5.39 9.83
N LEU A 206 1.63 6.52 9.37
CA LEU A 206 2.08 7.86 9.77
C LEU A 206 1.19 8.39 10.89
N VAL A 207 1.71 8.31 12.11
CA VAL A 207 1.06 8.74 13.34
C VAL A 207 1.40 10.20 13.63
N ASN A 208 0.39 11.00 13.94
CA ASN A 208 0.56 12.36 14.42
C ASN A 208 0.38 12.43 15.93
N HIS A 209 1.41 12.94 16.64
CA HIS A 209 1.35 13.16 18.09
C HIS A 209 0.95 14.59 18.41
N HIS A 210 1.61 15.56 17.78
CA HIS A 210 1.39 16.98 18.03
C HIS A 210 1.79 17.92 16.87
N ALA A 211 2.02 17.39 15.66
CA ALA A 211 2.28 18.19 14.48
C ALA A 211 1.00 18.86 13.95
N SER A 212 1.15 19.99 13.25
CA SER A 212 0.02 20.59 12.53
C SER A 212 -0.50 19.68 11.42
N ALA A 213 -1.78 19.81 11.05
CA ALA A 213 -2.35 19.05 9.93
C ALA A 213 -1.59 19.32 8.61
N LEU A 214 -1.12 20.56 8.43
CA LEU A 214 -0.28 20.93 7.30
C LEU A 214 1.04 20.15 7.32
N ASP A 215 1.74 20.11 8.45
CA ASP A 215 3.02 19.41 8.55
C ASP A 215 2.88 17.89 8.43
N GLN A 216 1.81 17.31 8.96
CA GLN A 216 1.47 15.90 8.73
C GLN A 216 1.27 15.63 7.22
N GLN A 217 0.53 16.50 6.51
CA GLN A 217 0.33 16.38 5.08
C GLN A 217 1.64 16.54 4.29
N ARG A 218 2.47 17.51 4.65
CA ARG A 218 3.79 17.73 4.03
C ARG A 218 4.67 16.51 4.22
N ALA A 219 4.75 15.95 5.43
CA ALA A 219 5.50 14.74 5.73
C ALA A 219 5.00 13.53 4.91
N ALA A 220 3.68 13.34 4.81
CA ALA A 220 3.08 12.28 4.00
C ALA A 220 3.42 12.43 2.50
N LEU A 221 3.39 13.66 1.98
CA LEU A 221 3.79 13.95 0.59
C LEU A 221 5.29 13.72 0.36
N THR A 222 6.13 14.10 1.33
CA THR A 222 7.57 13.83 1.29
C THR A 222 7.84 12.34 1.22
N LEU A 223 7.25 11.54 2.11
CA LEU A 223 7.43 10.07 2.11
C LEU A 223 6.94 9.45 0.80
N LYS A 224 5.78 9.88 0.29
CA LYS A 224 5.28 9.46 -1.02
C LYS A 224 6.25 9.79 -2.16
N ALA A 225 6.83 10.99 -2.18
CA ALA A 225 7.81 11.40 -3.17
C ALA A 225 9.09 10.55 -3.09
N LEU A 226 9.46 10.14 -1.87
CA LEU A 226 10.55 9.22 -1.57
C LEU A 226 10.19 7.73 -1.76
N ARG A 227 9.01 7.42 -2.32
CA ARG A 227 8.52 6.04 -2.56
C ARG A 227 8.27 5.21 -1.30
N ALA A 228 8.19 5.83 -0.13
CA ALA A 228 7.67 5.21 1.09
C ALA A 228 6.15 5.44 1.15
N SER A 229 5.36 4.39 0.93
CA SER A 229 3.90 4.55 0.97
C SER A 229 3.42 4.60 2.42
N VAL A 230 2.52 5.53 2.70
CA VAL A 230 2.02 5.76 4.05
C VAL A 230 0.52 5.87 4.12
N VAL A 231 -0.02 5.42 5.24
CA VAL A 231 -1.40 5.62 5.68
C VAL A 231 -1.37 6.59 6.84
N VAL A 232 -2.05 7.71 6.68
CA VAL A 232 -2.13 8.77 7.68
C VAL A 232 -3.28 8.47 8.63
N THR A 233 -2.98 8.40 9.93
CA THR A 233 -3.97 8.09 10.97
C THR A 233 -4.27 9.30 11.86
N ARG A 234 -5.43 9.26 12.53
CA ARG A 234 -5.89 10.28 13.49
C ARG A 234 -5.47 9.95 14.91
N SER A 235 -5.50 8.67 15.24
CA SER A 235 -5.13 8.14 16.55
C SER A 235 -3.86 7.30 16.42
N PRO A 236 -2.94 7.36 17.40
CA PRO A 236 -1.77 6.51 17.40
C PRO A 236 -2.14 5.04 17.54
N GLY A 237 -1.47 4.18 16.77
CA GLY A 237 -1.44 2.74 17.03
C GLY A 237 -2.52 1.93 16.33
N VAL A 238 -3.01 2.38 15.17
CA VAL A 238 -3.92 1.57 14.34
C VAL A 238 -3.24 0.27 13.93
N LEU A 239 -2.03 0.36 13.38
CA LEU A 239 -1.29 -0.80 12.90
C LEU A 239 -0.84 -1.71 14.04
N SER A 240 -0.39 -1.14 15.17
CA SER A 240 -0.01 -1.92 16.35
C SER A 240 -1.22 -2.62 16.98
N THR A 241 -2.39 -1.96 17.04
CA THR A 241 -3.62 -2.60 17.56
C THR A 241 -4.02 -3.80 16.73
N LEU A 242 -3.97 -3.68 15.40
CA LEU A 242 -4.26 -4.80 14.49
C LEU A 242 -3.22 -5.92 14.63
N HIS A 243 -1.94 -5.58 14.73
CA HIS A 243 -0.86 -6.55 14.95
C HIS A 243 -1.04 -7.32 16.26
N ASP A 244 -1.29 -6.62 17.36
CA ASP A 244 -1.48 -7.22 18.69
C ASP A 244 -2.71 -8.13 18.71
N ALA A 245 -3.81 -7.72 18.07
CA ALA A 245 -5.01 -8.54 17.93
C ALA A 245 -4.72 -9.84 17.15
N ALA A 246 -3.97 -9.75 16.06
CA ALA A 246 -3.58 -10.91 15.28
C ALA A 246 -2.62 -11.84 16.04
N ALA A 247 -1.65 -11.29 16.75
CA ALA A 247 -0.63 -12.02 17.49
C ALA A 247 -1.19 -12.75 18.73
N GLN A 248 -2.22 -12.17 19.38
CA GLN A 248 -2.86 -12.74 20.56
C GLN A 248 -3.96 -13.76 20.22
N ALA A 249 -4.38 -13.83 18.95
CA ALA A 249 -5.44 -14.72 18.53
C ALA A 249 -4.97 -16.20 18.46
N PRO A 250 -5.84 -17.16 18.79
CA PRO A 250 -5.58 -18.56 18.49
C PRO A 250 -5.47 -18.78 16.97
N ALA A 251 -4.75 -19.81 16.53
CA ALA A 251 -4.42 -20.03 15.11
C ALA A 251 -5.61 -20.06 14.13
N GLN A 252 -6.82 -20.38 14.60
CA GLN A 252 -8.06 -20.38 13.79
C GLN A 252 -8.91 -19.12 13.97
N GLY A 253 -8.50 -18.19 14.84
CA GLY A 253 -9.26 -17.00 15.24
C GLY A 253 -8.63 -15.66 14.81
N THR A 254 -7.47 -15.67 14.16
CA THR A 254 -6.76 -14.44 13.73
C THR A 254 -7.64 -13.54 12.86
N GLN A 255 -8.40 -14.12 11.92
CA GLN A 255 -9.31 -13.35 11.07
C GLN A 255 -10.38 -12.62 11.91
N THR A 256 -11.04 -13.34 12.81
CA THR A 256 -12.07 -12.77 13.68
C THR A 256 -11.51 -11.70 14.62
N ALA A 257 -10.30 -11.90 15.16
CA ALA A 257 -9.64 -10.92 16.00
C ALA A 257 -9.32 -9.63 15.23
N LEU A 258 -8.82 -9.75 14.00
CA LEU A 258 -8.60 -8.59 13.12
C LEU A 258 -9.90 -7.87 12.77
N GLU A 259 -10.97 -8.60 12.43
CA GLU A 259 -12.29 -8.00 12.16
C GLU A 259 -12.82 -7.22 13.37
N GLN A 260 -12.70 -7.78 14.58
CA GLN A 260 -13.11 -7.12 15.82
C GLN A 260 -12.27 -5.87 16.11
N ALA A 261 -10.95 -5.95 15.93
CA ALA A 261 -10.04 -4.81 16.11
C ALA A 261 -10.34 -3.70 15.08
N SER A 262 -10.53 -4.06 13.81
CA SER A 262 -10.91 -3.12 12.75
C SER A 262 -12.23 -2.41 13.06
N LEU A 263 -13.24 -3.14 13.52
CA LEU A 263 -14.52 -2.57 13.90
C LEU A 263 -14.38 -1.59 15.07
N ALA A 264 -13.59 -1.94 16.09
CA ALA A 264 -13.33 -1.06 17.23
C ALA A 264 -12.61 0.23 16.80
N LEU A 265 -11.60 0.12 15.93
CA LEU A 265 -10.85 1.27 15.40
C LEU A 265 -11.74 2.18 14.54
N ALA A 266 -12.64 1.61 13.73
CA ALA A 266 -13.60 2.36 12.94
C ALA A 266 -14.58 3.14 13.84
N GLN A 267 -15.14 2.48 14.88
CA GLN A 267 -16.02 3.11 15.85
C GLN A 267 -15.36 4.25 16.64
N GLN A 268 -14.05 4.14 16.89
CA GLN A 268 -13.26 5.19 17.54
C GLN A 268 -12.89 6.34 16.59
N GLY A 269 -13.10 6.18 15.28
CA GLY A 269 -12.67 7.17 14.28
C GLY A 269 -11.14 7.29 14.21
N ALA A 270 -10.41 6.19 14.40
CA ALA A 270 -8.95 6.17 14.48
C ALA A 270 -8.24 6.55 13.16
N CYS A 271 -8.93 6.39 12.03
CA CYS A 271 -8.47 6.79 10.70
C CYS A 271 -9.33 7.90 10.11
N TYR A 272 -8.80 8.59 9.09
CA TYR A 272 -9.59 9.55 8.31
C TYR A 272 -10.61 8.85 7.40
N ARG A 273 -10.30 7.63 6.95
CA ARG A 273 -11.16 6.79 6.13
C ARG A 273 -11.16 5.39 6.72
N GLU A 274 -12.32 4.77 6.85
CA GLU A 274 -12.41 3.39 7.38
C GLU A 274 -11.60 2.41 6.52
N SER A 275 -11.58 2.62 5.20
CA SER A 275 -10.80 1.82 4.25
C SER A 275 -9.28 1.81 4.51
N ASP A 276 -8.77 2.78 5.28
CA ASP A 276 -7.35 2.83 5.65
C ASP A 276 -6.99 1.73 6.67
N ILE A 277 -7.96 1.31 7.50
CA ILE A 277 -7.79 0.19 8.43
C ILE A 277 -7.64 -1.12 7.65
N ASP A 278 -8.48 -1.32 6.64
CA ASP A 278 -8.43 -2.50 5.76
C ASP A 278 -7.13 -2.52 4.94
N LEU A 279 -6.73 -1.36 4.41
CA LEU A 279 -5.49 -1.22 3.66
C LEU A 279 -4.26 -1.61 4.49
N LEU A 280 -4.19 -1.14 5.75
CA LEU A 280 -3.13 -1.54 6.68
C LEU A 280 -3.20 -3.04 7.01
N SER A 281 -4.38 -3.57 7.28
CA SER A 281 -4.55 -5.00 7.58
C SER A 281 -4.06 -5.88 6.42
N VAL A 282 -4.40 -5.53 5.19
CA VAL A 282 -4.01 -6.29 3.99
C VAL A 282 -2.53 -6.08 3.65
N GLU A 283 -2.09 -4.84 3.49
CA GLU A 283 -0.77 -4.55 2.93
C GLU A 283 0.34 -4.63 3.99
N ALA A 284 0.05 -4.45 5.28
CA ALA A 284 1.06 -4.49 6.34
C ALA A 284 1.06 -5.79 7.16
N LEU A 285 -0.09 -6.45 7.30
CA LEU A 285 -0.25 -7.66 8.12
C LEU A 285 -0.59 -8.92 7.33
N GLY A 286 -0.72 -8.83 6.00
CA GLY A 286 -0.96 -9.98 5.14
C GLY A 286 -2.38 -10.55 5.23
N TYR A 287 -3.36 -9.75 5.67
CA TYR A 287 -4.77 -10.15 5.61
C TYR A 287 -5.20 -10.40 4.15
N PRO A 288 -6.05 -11.41 3.87
CA PRO A 288 -6.51 -11.69 2.50
C PRO A 288 -7.10 -10.44 1.83
N ARG A 289 -6.75 -10.24 0.55
CA ARG A 289 -7.16 -9.02 -0.20
C ARG A 289 -8.65 -8.95 -0.56
N HIS A 290 -9.40 -10.04 -0.37
CA HIS A 290 -10.66 -10.31 -1.04
C HIS A 290 -11.83 -10.47 -0.07
#